data_AF-A0A2V5PUZ7-F1
#
_entry.id   AF-A0A2V5PUZ7-F1
#
_cell.length_a   1.000
_cell.length_b   1.000
_cell.length_c   1.000
_cell.angle_alpha   90.00
_cell.angle_beta   90.00
_cell.angle_gamma   90.00
#
_symmetry.space_group_name_H-M   'P 1'
#
loop_
_entity.id
_entity.type
_entity.pdbx_description
1 polymer ?
#
loop_
_entity_poly.entity_id
_entity_poly.type
_entity_poly.pdbx_seq_one_letter_code
_entity_poly.pdbx_strand_id
1 'polypeptide(L)'
;MDRQELGALLRLLVNNGRLTAAQAADIVVSFDLGEIATSDLPVPPSDLPVRLTTQELAVAMSDVAVRLTPKQAAPFLAAATKPVSKETPPEVKQFLRERLREHFRQNYDNAVAGYTHALAEGGDVAFWHKKMIFEQRAFIARMTTAGLGRPLTIDEVSEASGLAVKQQAYLHRFAGEISVQRAIGADFSEPYLQARIRQYGGVGWAQWFKANETVENRGDGYVCRYISVDSPTTCGPCLDAAHGSPYLPKQGPFPGTVCKGRGLCKCRREVYFDMKAWKALTT
;
A
#
# COMPACT_ATOMS: atom_id res chain seq x y z
N MET A 1 -9.87 7.67 -19.35
CA MET A 1 -9.87 6.39 -20.09
C MET A 1 -10.36 6.67 -21.49
N ASP A 2 -9.69 6.18 -22.52
CA ASP A 2 -10.16 6.29 -23.90
C ASP A 2 -11.03 5.09 -24.33
N ARG A 3 -11.57 5.14 -25.56
CA ARG A 3 -12.42 4.08 -26.13
C ARG A 3 -11.70 2.72 -26.21
N GLN A 4 -10.42 2.72 -26.54
CA GLN A 4 -9.62 1.51 -26.69
C GLN A 4 -9.37 0.85 -25.33
N GLU A 5 -9.03 1.65 -24.32
CA GLU A 5 -8.87 1.25 -22.92
C GLU A 5 -10.18 0.69 -22.35
N LEU A 6 -11.31 1.36 -22.62
CA LEU A 6 -12.65 0.88 -22.24
C LEU A 6 -12.94 -0.49 -22.88
N GLY A 7 -12.70 -0.64 -24.18
CA GLY A 7 -12.89 -1.92 -24.87
C GLY A 7 -12.00 -3.04 -24.32
N ALA A 8 -10.76 -2.74 -23.93
CA ALA A 8 -9.87 -3.71 -23.29
C ALA A 8 -10.38 -4.12 -21.89
N LEU A 9 -10.86 -3.17 -21.09
CA LEU A 9 -11.47 -3.42 -19.80
C LEU A 9 -12.73 -4.29 -19.92
N LEU A 10 -13.64 -3.93 -20.83
CA LEU A 10 -14.90 -4.67 -21.00
C LEU A 10 -14.66 -6.12 -21.42
N ARG A 11 -13.70 -6.37 -22.33
CA ARG A 11 -13.28 -7.74 -22.67
C ARG A 11 -12.79 -8.52 -21.45
N LEU A 12 -12.00 -7.89 -20.59
CA LEU A 12 -11.54 -8.52 -19.35
C LEU A 12 -12.72 -8.86 -18.43
N LEU A 13 -13.70 -7.97 -18.32
CA LEU A 13 -14.90 -8.17 -17.48
C LEU A 13 -15.87 -9.21 -18.04
N VAL A 14 -15.93 -9.37 -19.36
CA VAL A 14 -16.66 -10.48 -19.97
C VAL A 14 -15.94 -11.81 -19.70
N ASN A 15 -14.63 -11.86 -19.93
CA ASN A 15 -13.83 -13.07 -19.74
C ASN A 15 -13.81 -13.57 -18.30
N ASN A 16 -13.97 -12.69 -17.31
CA ASN A 16 -14.05 -13.05 -15.90
C ASN A 16 -15.49 -13.24 -15.39
N GLY A 17 -16.49 -13.21 -16.28
CA GLY A 17 -17.90 -13.46 -15.96
C GLY A 17 -18.60 -12.33 -15.19
N ARG A 18 -18.00 -11.13 -15.13
CA ARG A 18 -18.61 -9.96 -14.48
C ARG A 18 -19.58 -9.19 -15.37
N LEU A 19 -19.47 -9.36 -16.68
CA LEU A 19 -20.40 -8.84 -17.67
C LEU A 19 -20.74 -9.91 -18.70
N THR A 20 -21.92 -9.78 -19.29
CA THR A 20 -22.24 -10.46 -20.55
C THR A 20 -21.69 -9.68 -21.74
N ALA A 21 -21.51 -10.36 -22.88
CA ALA A 21 -21.10 -9.70 -24.12
C ALA A 21 -22.11 -8.63 -24.58
N ALA A 22 -23.41 -8.84 -24.31
CA ALA A 22 -24.46 -7.88 -24.61
C ALA A 22 -24.31 -6.60 -23.77
N GLN A 23 -24.17 -6.72 -22.44
CA GLN A 23 -23.93 -5.58 -21.56
C GLN A 23 -22.68 -4.80 -21.95
N ALA A 24 -21.60 -5.50 -22.31
CA ALA A 24 -20.38 -4.84 -22.79
C ALA A 24 -20.62 -4.06 -24.09
N ALA A 25 -21.43 -4.57 -25.03
CA ALA A 25 -21.79 -3.86 -26.24
C ALA A 25 -22.63 -2.62 -25.94
N ASP A 26 -23.61 -2.73 -25.02
CA ASP A 26 -24.46 -1.60 -24.61
C ASP A 26 -23.62 -0.48 -23.99
N ILE A 27 -22.67 -0.81 -23.11
CA ILE A 27 -21.74 0.17 -22.51
C ILE A 27 -20.92 0.90 -23.57
N VAL A 28 -20.46 0.18 -24.60
CA VAL A 28 -19.70 0.75 -25.71
C VAL A 28 -20.54 1.75 -26.51
N VAL A 29 -21.83 1.46 -26.70
CA VAL A 29 -22.79 2.37 -27.36
C VAL A 29 -23.06 3.59 -26.48
N SER A 30 -23.38 3.41 -25.20
CA SER A 30 -23.59 4.54 -24.26
C SER A 30 -22.36 5.43 -24.14
N PHE A 31 -21.14 4.86 -24.19
CA PHE A 31 -19.91 5.66 -24.24
C PHE A 31 -19.81 6.48 -25.53
N ASP A 32 -20.10 5.89 -26.70
CA ASP A 32 -20.05 6.61 -27.99
C ASP A 32 -21.13 7.70 -28.09
N LEU A 33 -22.26 7.50 -27.43
CA LEU A 33 -23.35 8.48 -27.32
C LEU A 33 -23.06 9.58 -26.28
N GLY A 34 -22.00 9.46 -25.50
CA GLY A 34 -21.65 10.41 -24.44
C GLY A 34 -22.54 10.32 -23.20
N GLU A 35 -23.34 9.26 -23.07
CA GLU A 35 -24.16 8.99 -21.88
C GLU A 35 -23.29 8.62 -20.68
N ILE A 36 -22.13 8.01 -20.93
CA ILE A 36 -21.07 7.81 -19.93
C ILE A 36 -20.13 9.01 -20.01
N ALA A 37 -20.24 9.94 -19.06
CA ALA A 37 -19.39 11.11 -19.04
C ALA A 37 -17.93 10.69 -18.87
N THR A 38 -17.03 11.31 -19.65
CA THR A 38 -15.59 11.05 -19.54
C THR A 38 -15.01 11.45 -18.18
N SER A 39 -15.70 12.34 -17.45
CA SER A 39 -15.42 12.67 -16.05
C SER A 39 -15.64 11.49 -15.10
N ASP A 40 -16.58 10.60 -15.40
CA ASP A 40 -16.90 9.43 -14.57
C ASP A 40 -15.94 8.25 -14.81
N LEU A 41 -15.02 8.43 -15.76
CA LEU A 41 -14.01 7.43 -16.10
C LEU A 41 -12.71 7.66 -15.32
N PRO A 42 -11.94 6.60 -15.07
CA PRO A 42 -10.67 6.76 -14.40
C PRO A 42 -9.71 7.60 -15.24
N VAL A 43 -8.95 8.42 -14.51
CA VAL A 43 -7.83 9.18 -15.07
C VAL A 43 -6.89 8.25 -15.84
N PRO A 44 -6.54 8.58 -17.09
CA PRO A 44 -5.58 7.83 -17.89
C PRO A 44 -4.24 7.67 -17.16
N PRO A 45 -3.55 6.52 -17.29
CA PRO A 45 -2.25 6.34 -16.65
C PRO A 45 -1.20 7.37 -17.05
N SER A 46 -1.27 7.90 -18.27
CA SER A 46 -0.42 8.98 -18.79
C SER A 46 -0.56 10.30 -18.02
N ASP A 47 -1.76 10.53 -17.47
CA ASP A 47 -2.13 11.78 -16.82
C ASP A 47 -1.98 11.69 -15.30
N LEU A 48 -1.67 10.49 -14.81
CA LEU A 48 -1.31 10.30 -13.42
C LEU A 48 0.11 10.81 -13.21
N PRO A 49 0.38 11.59 -12.14
CA PRO A 49 1.75 11.95 -11.81
C PRO A 49 2.57 10.67 -11.68
N VAL A 50 3.85 10.66 -12.05
CA VAL A 50 4.73 9.47 -11.94
C VAL A 50 5.47 9.42 -10.59
N ARG A 51 5.62 10.59 -9.95
CA ARG A 51 6.31 10.77 -8.67
C ARG A 51 5.46 11.65 -7.75
N LEU A 52 5.65 11.53 -6.45
CA LEU A 52 5.19 12.56 -5.52
C LEU A 52 6.03 13.82 -5.76
N THR A 53 5.38 14.98 -5.81
CA THR A 53 6.07 16.27 -5.75
C THR A 53 6.71 16.45 -4.37
N THR A 54 7.69 17.36 -4.27
CA THR A 54 8.30 17.71 -2.97
C THR A 54 7.25 18.18 -1.95
N GLN A 55 6.24 18.93 -2.41
CA GLN A 55 5.14 19.39 -1.58
C GLN A 55 4.24 18.23 -1.12
N GLU A 56 3.89 17.32 -2.02
CA GLU A 56 3.11 16.12 -1.69
C GLU A 56 3.83 15.20 -0.71
N LEU A 57 5.16 15.06 -0.87
CA LEU A 57 5.99 14.32 0.07
C LEU A 57 6.02 15.01 1.44
N ALA A 58 6.16 16.35 1.47
CA ALA A 58 6.12 17.11 2.71
C ALA A 58 4.77 16.98 3.43
N VAL A 59 3.65 17.07 2.72
CA VAL A 59 2.30 16.84 3.26
C VAL A 59 2.15 15.41 3.78
N ALA A 60 2.64 14.42 3.04
CA ALA A 60 2.62 13.03 3.48
C ALA A 60 3.41 12.82 4.78
N MET A 61 4.49 13.56 4.98
CA MET A 61 5.36 13.47 6.15
C MET A 61 4.92 14.36 7.32
N SER A 62 4.15 15.44 7.09
CA SER A 62 3.71 16.37 8.14
C SER A 62 2.66 15.78 9.08
N ASP A 63 1.91 14.76 8.65
CA ASP A 63 0.85 14.13 9.45
C ASP A 63 1.34 13.45 10.74
N VAL A 64 2.65 13.19 10.88
CA VAL A 64 3.23 12.56 12.08
C VAL A 64 3.09 13.44 13.31
N ALA A 65 3.02 14.77 13.14
CA ALA A 65 3.08 15.72 14.25
C ALA A 65 1.72 15.98 14.93
N VAL A 66 0.60 15.67 14.27
CA VAL A 66 -0.70 16.31 14.59
C VAL A 66 -1.59 15.53 15.57
N ARG A 67 -1.31 14.24 15.88
CA ARG A 67 -2.21 13.41 16.72
C ARG A 67 -1.59 12.81 18.00
N LEU A 68 -0.35 13.15 18.30
CA LEU A 68 0.31 12.71 19.54
C LEU A 68 0.14 13.78 20.61
N THR A 69 -0.13 13.39 21.87
CA THR A 69 -0.08 14.36 22.98
C THR A 69 1.29 15.02 23.01
N PRO A 70 1.48 16.26 23.49
CA PRO A 70 2.78 16.94 23.48
C PRO A 70 3.94 16.08 24.04
N LYS A 71 3.64 15.25 25.04
CA LYS A 71 4.56 14.28 25.64
C LYS A 71 4.94 13.11 24.72
N GLN A 72 3.98 12.62 23.92
CA GLN A 72 4.20 11.59 22.90
C GLN A 72 4.76 12.18 21.60
N ALA A 73 4.49 13.45 21.30
CA ALA A 73 4.88 14.13 20.08
C ALA A 73 6.33 14.62 20.14
N ALA A 74 6.84 14.98 21.32
CA ALA A 74 8.19 15.54 21.48
C ALA A 74 9.32 14.66 20.87
N PRO A 75 9.35 13.33 21.06
CA PRO A 75 10.33 12.47 20.38
C PRO A 75 10.10 12.37 18.86
N PHE A 76 8.84 12.45 18.41
CA PHE A 76 8.45 12.29 17.01
C PHE A 76 8.70 13.55 16.19
N LEU A 77 8.40 14.74 16.71
CA LEU A 77 8.74 16.04 16.10
C LEU A 77 10.26 16.22 16.05
N ALA A 78 10.97 15.79 17.09
CA ALA A 78 12.43 15.75 17.08
C ALA A 78 12.96 14.78 16.01
N ALA A 79 12.35 13.60 15.83
CA ALA A 79 12.74 12.57 14.84
C ALA A 79 12.29 12.85 13.38
N ALA A 80 11.19 13.58 13.19
CA ALA A 80 10.64 13.92 11.87
C ALA A 80 11.35 15.13 11.24
N THR A 81 11.97 15.98 12.07
CA THR A 81 12.71 17.17 11.61
C THR A 81 14.22 17.07 11.81
N LYS A 82 14.69 16.16 12.68
CA LYS A 82 16.11 15.83 12.86
C LYS A 82 16.24 14.30 12.97
N PRO A 83 17.34 13.68 12.50
CA PRO A 83 17.55 12.25 12.71
C PRO A 83 17.47 11.92 14.21
N VAL A 84 16.81 10.81 14.57
CA VAL A 84 16.88 10.26 15.93
C VAL A 84 18.36 10.21 16.32
N SER A 85 18.74 10.90 17.40
CA SER A 85 20.15 11.11 17.72
C SER A 85 20.90 9.77 17.78
N LYS A 86 22.20 9.78 17.44
CA LYS A 86 23.04 8.59 17.57
C LYS A 86 22.95 7.99 18.99
N GLU A 87 22.76 8.85 19.98
CA GLU A 87 22.66 8.54 21.42
C GLU A 87 21.34 7.89 21.85
N THR A 88 20.30 7.90 21.03
CA THR A 88 19.02 7.26 21.40
C THR A 88 19.21 5.73 21.44
N PRO A 89 18.80 5.05 22.53
CA PRO A 89 18.95 3.60 22.66
C PRO A 89 18.29 2.81 21.51
N PRO A 90 18.88 1.68 21.07
CA PRO A 90 18.34 0.86 19.99
C PRO A 90 16.88 0.41 20.23
N GLU A 91 16.53 0.08 21.47
CA GLU A 91 15.19 -0.38 21.85
C GLU A 91 14.16 0.74 21.67
N VAL A 92 14.55 1.98 22.02
CA VAL A 92 13.71 3.16 21.84
C VAL A 92 13.55 3.47 20.35
N LYS A 93 14.62 3.37 19.54
CA LYS A 93 14.55 3.51 18.08
C LYS A 93 13.57 2.50 17.47
N GLN A 94 13.70 1.23 17.84
CA GLN A 94 12.80 0.18 17.35
C GLN A 94 11.34 0.43 17.75
N PHE A 95 11.10 0.79 19.02
CA PHE A 95 9.76 1.14 19.50
C PHE A 95 9.14 2.30 18.71
N LEU A 96 9.90 3.38 18.45
CA LEU A 96 9.42 4.51 17.66
C LEU A 96 9.08 4.11 16.22
N ARG A 97 9.91 3.30 15.57
CA ARG A 97 9.66 2.78 14.22
C ARG A 97 8.38 1.95 14.15
N GLU A 98 8.13 1.11 15.15
CA GLU A 98 6.90 0.31 15.24
C GLU A 98 5.67 1.19 15.48
N ARG A 99 5.77 2.23 16.31
CA ARG A 99 4.68 3.18 16.53
C ARG A 99 4.34 3.97 15.26
N LEU A 100 5.35 4.44 14.53
CA LEU A 100 5.17 5.09 13.23
C LEU A 100 4.48 4.16 12.23
N ARG A 101 4.89 2.89 12.18
CA ARG A 101 4.28 1.86 11.33
C ARG A 101 2.77 1.74 11.56
N GLU A 102 2.36 1.55 12.82
CA GLU A 102 0.96 1.38 13.16
C GLU A 102 0.15 2.67 12.89
N HIS A 103 0.72 3.83 13.20
CA HIS A 103 0.10 5.12 12.92
C HIS A 103 -0.15 5.32 11.42
N PHE A 104 0.86 5.07 10.57
CA PHE A 104 0.71 5.21 9.13
C PHE A 104 -0.27 4.21 8.52
N ARG A 105 -0.34 2.98 9.06
CA ARG A 105 -1.37 2.03 8.64
C ARG A 105 -2.76 2.55 8.97
N GLN A 106 -2.98 3.04 10.18
CA GLN A 106 -4.26 3.61 10.60
C GLN A 106 -4.66 4.82 9.74
N ASN A 107 -3.73 5.72 9.44
CA ASN A 107 -4.02 6.87 8.58
C ASN A 107 -4.43 6.43 7.17
N TYR A 108 -3.73 5.44 6.60
CA TYR A 108 -4.11 4.86 5.32
C TYR A 108 -5.50 4.22 5.38
N ASP A 109 -5.78 3.39 6.39
CA ASP A 109 -7.10 2.76 6.56
C ASP A 109 -8.24 3.78 6.73
N ASN A 110 -8.00 4.89 7.42
CA ASN A 110 -8.95 5.98 7.58
C ASN A 110 -9.18 6.74 6.26
N ALA A 111 -8.12 7.00 5.50
CA ALA A 111 -8.23 7.63 4.18
C ALA A 111 -8.99 6.72 3.21
N VAL A 112 -8.71 5.42 3.20
CA VAL A 112 -9.49 4.42 2.45
C VAL A 112 -10.96 4.52 2.82
N ALA A 113 -11.31 4.43 4.10
CA ALA A 113 -12.69 4.49 4.55
C ALA A 113 -13.38 5.79 4.13
N GLY A 114 -12.75 6.95 4.37
CA GLY A 114 -13.31 8.26 4.02
C GLY A 114 -13.55 8.41 2.51
N TYR A 115 -12.57 8.07 1.67
CA TYR A 115 -12.73 8.20 0.22
C TYR A 115 -13.72 7.17 -0.35
N THR A 116 -13.75 5.94 0.16
CA THR A 116 -14.74 4.94 -0.30
C THR A 116 -16.15 5.25 0.15
N HIS A 117 -16.32 5.86 1.33
CA HIS A 117 -17.62 6.30 1.81
C HIS A 117 -18.18 7.41 0.90
N ALA A 118 -17.38 8.46 0.65
CA ALA A 118 -17.76 9.53 -0.27
C ALA A 118 -18.07 8.99 -1.68
N LEU A 119 -17.34 7.96 -2.13
CA LEU A 119 -17.65 7.27 -3.38
C LEU A 119 -18.98 6.50 -3.30
N ALA A 120 -19.25 5.75 -2.24
CA ALA A 120 -20.50 5.01 -2.08
C ALA A 120 -21.73 5.93 -2.03
N GLU A 121 -21.57 7.17 -1.56
CA GLU A 121 -22.63 8.21 -1.53
C GLU A 121 -22.82 8.93 -2.88
N GLY A 122 -22.25 8.42 -3.98
CA GLY A 122 -22.40 9.00 -5.31
C GLY A 122 -21.27 9.96 -5.70
N GLY A 123 -20.15 9.99 -4.96
CA GLY A 123 -18.99 10.82 -5.29
C GLY A 123 -18.33 10.43 -6.62
N ASP A 124 -17.47 11.32 -7.15
CA ASP A 124 -16.80 11.17 -8.45
C ASP A 124 -15.70 10.08 -8.45
N VAL A 125 -15.74 9.18 -9.44
CA VAL A 125 -14.76 8.07 -9.58
C VAL A 125 -13.37 8.62 -9.91
N ALA A 126 -13.28 9.64 -10.76
CA ALA A 126 -11.99 10.19 -11.17
C ALA A 126 -11.28 10.87 -9.98
N PHE A 127 -12.00 11.65 -9.19
CA PHE A 127 -11.53 12.25 -7.95
C PHE A 127 -11.07 11.19 -6.95
N TRP A 128 -11.91 10.18 -6.69
CA TRP A 128 -11.57 9.07 -5.82
C TRP A 128 -10.29 8.37 -6.29
N HIS A 129 -10.16 8.09 -7.59
CA HIS A 129 -9.01 7.43 -8.17
C HIS A 129 -7.72 8.25 -7.96
N LYS A 130 -7.75 9.57 -8.21
CA LYS A 130 -6.62 10.47 -7.95
C LYS A 130 -6.21 10.45 -6.49
N LYS A 131 -7.18 10.55 -5.57
CA LYS A 131 -6.91 10.53 -4.12
C LYS A 131 -6.33 9.20 -3.67
N MET A 132 -6.88 8.09 -4.15
CA MET A 132 -6.37 6.77 -3.77
C MET A 132 -4.95 6.50 -4.27
N ILE A 133 -4.60 7.00 -5.46
CA ILE A 133 -3.23 6.95 -5.96
C ILE A 133 -2.27 7.72 -5.06
N PHE A 134 -2.66 8.94 -4.69
CA PHE A 134 -1.87 9.77 -3.79
C PHE A 134 -1.66 9.06 -2.44
N GLU A 135 -2.72 8.53 -1.83
CA GLU A 135 -2.62 7.85 -0.53
C GLU A 135 -1.78 6.58 -0.61
N GLN A 136 -1.92 5.78 -1.67
CA GLN A 136 -1.12 4.57 -1.84
C GLN A 136 0.38 4.89 -1.93
N ARG A 137 0.73 5.98 -2.62
CA ARG A 137 2.12 6.47 -2.73
C ARG A 137 2.64 6.98 -1.41
N ALA A 138 1.87 7.88 -0.79
CA ALA A 138 2.19 8.44 0.50
C ALA A 138 2.38 7.32 1.52
N PHE A 139 1.52 6.29 1.51
CA PHE A 139 1.63 5.14 2.39
C PHE A 139 2.93 4.35 2.18
N ILE A 140 3.31 4.04 0.94
CA ILE A 140 4.58 3.35 0.64
C ILE A 140 5.78 4.17 1.15
N ALA A 141 5.81 5.48 0.89
CA ALA A 141 6.89 6.36 1.34
C ALA A 141 6.94 6.48 2.88
N ARG A 142 5.78 6.68 3.53
CA ARG A 142 5.63 6.74 4.99
C ARG A 142 6.11 5.45 5.65
N MET A 143 5.73 4.29 5.11
CA MET A 143 6.14 2.99 5.65
C MET A 143 7.64 2.72 5.49
N THR A 144 8.22 3.12 4.35
CA THR A 144 9.67 3.05 4.13
C THR A 144 10.42 3.95 5.12
N THR A 145 9.95 5.20 5.29
CA THR A 145 10.50 6.18 6.25
C THR A 145 10.45 5.62 7.68
N ALA A 146 9.30 5.06 8.08
CA ALA A 146 9.13 4.45 9.40
C ALA A 146 10.05 3.25 9.60
N GLY A 147 10.30 2.44 8.55
CA GLY A 147 11.23 1.32 8.63
C GLY A 147 12.69 1.78 8.73
N LEU A 148 13.07 2.84 8.00
CA LEU A 148 14.43 3.39 8.05
C LEU A 148 14.69 4.18 9.35
N GLY A 149 13.65 4.75 9.96
CA GLY A 149 13.78 5.66 11.10
C GLY A 149 14.45 6.99 10.73
N ARG A 150 14.48 7.34 9.44
CA ARG A 150 15.03 8.60 8.89
C ARG A 150 14.28 9.01 7.62
N PRO A 151 14.37 10.28 7.20
CA PRO A 151 13.90 10.70 5.89
C PRO A 151 14.52 9.88 4.75
N LEU A 152 13.74 9.71 3.68
CA LEU A 152 14.18 9.02 2.47
C LEU A 152 15.20 9.86 1.70
N THR A 153 16.18 9.21 1.10
CA THR A 153 17.03 9.82 0.06
C THR A 153 16.25 9.98 -1.25
N ILE A 154 16.80 10.74 -2.20
CA ILE A 154 16.19 10.90 -3.53
C ILE A 154 16.02 9.54 -4.23
N ASP A 155 17.01 8.66 -4.13
CA ASP A 155 16.96 7.33 -4.73
C ASP A 155 15.89 6.44 -4.08
N GLU A 156 15.75 6.50 -2.75
CA GLU A 156 14.72 5.77 -2.01
C GLU A 156 13.30 6.28 -2.32
N VAL A 157 13.13 7.59 -2.53
CA VAL A 157 11.87 8.18 -3.01
C VAL A 157 11.55 7.67 -4.43
N SER A 158 12.57 7.58 -5.30
CA SER A 158 12.42 7.06 -6.65
C SER A 158 11.99 5.58 -6.64
N GLU A 159 12.64 4.75 -5.81
CA GLU A 159 12.28 3.34 -5.64
C GLU A 159 10.85 3.17 -5.11
N ALA A 160 10.50 3.92 -4.05
CA ALA A 160 9.15 3.93 -3.49
C ALA A 160 8.09 4.32 -4.54
N SER A 161 8.41 5.32 -5.39
CA SER A 161 7.53 5.74 -6.49
C SER A 161 7.37 4.64 -7.54
N GLY A 162 8.46 3.96 -7.92
CA GLY A 162 8.42 2.84 -8.87
C GLY A 162 7.56 1.67 -8.38
N LEU A 163 7.59 1.37 -7.08
CA LEU A 163 6.70 0.39 -6.46
C LEU A 163 5.24 0.81 -6.51
N ALA A 164 4.97 2.09 -6.26
CA ALA A 164 3.62 2.63 -6.33
C ALA A 164 3.04 2.57 -7.75
N VAL A 165 3.84 2.84 -8.79
CA VAL A 165 3.41 2.73 -10.20
C VAL A 165 2.88 1.34 -10.53
N LYS A 166 3.51 0.29 -10.01
CA LYS A 166 3.00 -1.09 -10.19
C LYS A 166 1.61 -1.29 -9.55
N GLN A 167 1.33 -0.61 -8.44
CA GLN A 167 0.00 -0.66 -7.81
C GLN A 167 -1.03 0.22 -8.52
N GLN A 168 -0.60 1.32 -9.17
CA GLN A 168 -1.48 2.21 -9.91
C GLN A 168 -2.24 1.48 -11.03
N ALA A 169 -1.60 0.52 -11.72
CA ALA A 169 -2.30 -0.27 -12.73
C ALA A 169 -3.48 -1.08 -12.15
N TYR A 170 -3.37 -1.58 -10.92
CA TYR A 170 -4.48 -2.26 -10.25
C TYR A 170 -5.57 -1.27 -9.82
N LEU A 171 -5.19 -0.11 -9.28
CA LEU A 171 -6.12 0.95 -8.91
C LEU A 171 -6.88 1.49 -10.13
N HIS A 172 -6.18 1.74 -11.24
CA HIS A 172 -6.78 2.23 -12.49
C HIS A 172 -7.79 1.25 -13.06
N ARG A 173 -7.45 -0.04 -13.13
CA ARG A 173 -8.41 -1.09 -13.53
C ARG A 173 -9.62 -1.12 -12.61
N PHE A 174 -9.40 -1.04 -11.30
CA PHE A 174 -10.50 -1.10 -10.34
C PHE A 174 -11.40 0.14 -10.41
N ALA A 175 -10.83 1.31 -10.64
CA ALA A 175 -11.58 2.53 -10.91
C ALA A 175 -12.46 2.37 -12.17
N GLY A 176 -11.93 1.76 -13.23
CA GLY A 176 -12.73 1.41 -14.41
C GLY A 176 -13.85 0.41 -14.11
N GLU A 177 -13.60 -0.61 -13.30
CA GLU A 177 -14.64 -1.55 -12.84
C GLU A 177 -15.77 -0.81 -12.11
N ILE A 178 -15.43 0.16 -11.26
CA ILE A 178 -16.42 0.98 -10.53
C ILE A 178 -17.27 1.79 -11.52
N SER A 179 -16.64 2.49 -12.47
CA SER A 179 -17.35 3.28 -13.49
C SER A 179 -18.34 2.41 -14.27
N VAL A 180 -17.92 1.21 -14.67
CA VAL A 180 -18.74 0.28 -15.42
C VAL A 180 -19.93 -0.23 -14.60
N GLN A 181 -19.71 -0.62 -13.33
CA GLN A 181 -20.80 -1.06 -12.47
C GLN A 181 -21.84 0.04 -12.24
N ARG A 182 -21.39 1.29 -12.08
CA ARG A 182 -22.27 2.45 -11.96
C ARG A 182 -23.10 2.68 -13.21
N ALA A 183 -22.49 2.58 -14.39
CA ALA A 183 -23.21 2.75 -15.65
C ALA A 183 -24.37 1.75 -15.83
N ILE A 184 -24.28 0.57 -15.19
CA ILE A 184 -25.34 -0.44 -15.23
C ILE A 184 -26.21 -0.48 -13.96
N GLY A 185 -26.08 0.51 -13.07
CA GLY A 185 -26.85 0.61 -11.83
C GLY A 185 -26.55 -0.49 -10.80
N ALA A 186 -25.38 -1.11 -10.86
CA ALA A 186 -24.96 -2.24 -10.02
C ALA A 186 -23.80 -1.86 -9.09
N ASP A 187 -23.92 -0.71 -8.42
CA ASP A 187 -22.89 -0.15 -7.56
C ASP A 187 -22.32 -1.16 -6.55
N PHE A 188 -21.00 -1.14 -6.41
CA PHE A 188 -20.33 -1.91 -5.38
C PHE A 188 -20.66 -1.38 -3.99
N SER A 189 -20.86 -2.28 -3.03
CA SER A 189 -21.05 -1.89 -1.63
C SER A 189 -19.79 -1.26 -1.02
N GLU A 190 -19.97 -0.31 -0.10
CA GLU A 190 -18.85 0.35 0.60
C GLU A 190 -17.88 -0.66 1.25
N PRO A 191 -18.33 -1.71 1.96
CA PRO A 191 -17.42 -2.70 2.54
C PRO A 191 -16.58 -3.43 1.49
N TYR A 192 -17.14 -3.70 0.32
CA TYR A 192 -16.39 -4.31 -0.78
C TYR A 192 -15.32 -3.36 -1.32
N LEU A 193 -15.66 -2.09 -1.55
CA LEU A 193 -14.72 -1.05 -2.00
C LEU A 193 -13.53 -0.94 -1.02
N GLN A 194 -13.82 -0.82 0.28
CA GLN A 194 -12.78 -0.76 1.31
C GLN A 194 -11.90 -2.00 1.33
N ALA A 195 -12.52 -3.20 1.33
CA ALA A 195 -11.78 -4.46 1.37
C ALA A 195 -10.85 -4.61 0.16
N ARG A 196 -11.31 -4.21 -1.02
CA ARG A 196 -10.52 -4.27 -2.26
C ARG A 196 -9.36 -3.29 -2.24
N ILE A 197 -9.55 -2.07 -1.75
CA ILE A 197 -8.46 -1.08 -1.68
C ILE A 197 -7.41 -1.44 -0.64
N ARG A 198 -7.81 -1.96 0.51
CA ARG A 198 -6.86 -2.45 1.52
C ARG A 198 -5.95 -3.54 0.95
N GLN A 199 -6.37 -4.30 -0.06
CA GLN A 199 -5.50 -5.27 -0.73
C GLN A 199 -4.27 -4.63 -1.38
N TYR A 200 -4.40 -3.41 -1.92
CA TYR A 200 -3.29 -2.71 -2.58
C TYR A 200 -2.30 -2.10 -1.56
N GLY A 201 -2.73 -1.90 -0.31
CA GLY A 201 -1.87 -1.47 0.79
C GLY A 201 -0.79 -2.47 1.20
N GLY A 202 -0.92 -3.76 0.84
CA GLY A 202 0.00 -4.82 1.27
C GLY A 202 1.46 -4.57 0.88
N VAL A 203 1.72 -3.93 -0.27
CA VAL A 203 3.09 -3.58 -0.67
C VAL A 203 3.70 -2.49 0.22
N GLY A 204 2.89 -1.54 0.68
CA GLY A 204 3.31 -0.50 1.62
C GLY A 204 3.63 -1.10 2.98
N TRP A 205 2.80 -2.04 3.45
CA TRP A 205 3.08 -2.80 4.67
C TRP A 205 4.44 -3.50 4.64
N ALA A 206 4.73 -4.16 3.52
CA ALA A 206 6.00 -4.86 3.31
C ALA A 206 7.23 -3.93 3.34
N GLN A 207 7.09 -2.68 2.88
CA GLN A 207 8.23 -1.75 2.82
C GLN A 207 8.81 -1.43 4.18
N TRP A 208 8.00 -1.39 5.24
CA TRP A 208 8.53 -1.15 6.57
C TRP A 208 9.49 -2.25 7.01
N PHE A 209 9.17 -3.52 6.76
CA PHE A 209 10.05 -4.63 7.13
C PHE A 209 11.33 -4.63 6.30
N LYS A 210 11.21 -4.40 4.99
CA LYS A 210 12.36 -4.27 4.09
C LYS A 210 13.32 -3.17 4.52
N ALA A 211 12.77 -2.00 4.82
CA ALA A 211 13.53 -0.86 5.30
C ALA A 211 14.12 -1.11 6.70
N ASN A 212 13.36 -1.69 7.63
CA ASN A 212 13.86 -1.97 8.98
C ASN A 212 15.02 -2.99 8.99
N GLU A 213 15.10 -3.86 7.98
CA GLU A 213 16.22 -4.78 7.78
C GLU A 213 17.51 -4.10 7.31
N THR A 214 17.46 -2.84 6.84
CA THR A 214 18.63 -2.14 6.30
C THR A 214 19.31 -1.18 7.29
N VAL A 215 18.66 -0.82 8.39
CA VAL A 215 19.10 0.28 9.29
C VAL A 215 20.28 -0.10 10.17
N GLU A 216 20.31 -1.35 10.61
CA GLU A 216 21.43 -1.89 11.36
C GLU A 216 22.24 -2.72 10.38
N ASN A 217 23.57 -2.59 10.38
CA ASN A 217 24.51 -3.40 9.60
C ASN A 217 24.41 -4.88 10.01
N ARG A 218 23.27 -5.50 9.73
CA ARG A 218 22.87 -6.86 10.04
C ARG A 218 23.55 -7.74 8.99
N GLY A 219 24.84 -7.91 9.18
CA GLY A 219 25.72 -8.77 8.38
C GLY A 219 25.68 -10.21 8.85
N ASP A 220 26.84 -10.85 8.84
CA ASP A 220 27.00 -12.27 9.15
C ASP A 220 26.42 -12.64 10.53
N GLY A 221 25.68 -13.74 10.57
CA GLY A 221 25.04 -14.26 11.77
C GLY A 221 23.63 -13.73 12.04
N TYR A 222 23.15 -12.72 11.30
CA TYR A 222 21.76 -12.25 11.43
C TYR A 222 20.82 -12.97 10.46
N VAL A 223 19.65 -13.35 10.98
CA VAL A 223 18.56 -13.96 10.21
C VAL A 223 17.22 -13.32 10.57
N CYS A 224 16.20 -13.57 9.74
CA CYS A 224 14.87 -13.02 9.87
C CYS A 224 13.85 -14.13 10.13
N ARG A 225 13.05 -14.00 11.18
CA ARG A 225 11.89 -14.86 11.43
C ARG A 225 10.65 -14.20 10.87
N TYR A 226 9.92 -14.89 10.00
CA TYR A 226 8.55 -14.53 9.67
C TYR A 226 7.62 -15.06 10.76
N ILE A 227 6.78 -14.20 11.31
CA ILE A 227 5.85 -14.54 12.38
C ILE A 227 4.44 -14.35 11.82
N SER A 228 3.79 -15.46 11.52
CA SER A 228 2.35 -15.46 11.28
C SER A 228 1.64 -15.15 12.59
N VAL A 229 0.84 -14.09 12.64
CA VAL A 229 -0.07 -13.88 13.77
C VAL A 229 -1.15 -14.93 13.68
N ASP A 230 -1.34 -15.75 14.72
CA ASP A 230 -2.42 -16.72 14.73
C ASP A 230 -3.78 -15.97 14.82
N SER A 231 -4.55 -16.06 13.75
CA SER A 231 -5.84 -15.40 13.58
C SER A 231 -6.67 -16.27 12.63
N PRO A 232 -8.00 -16.30 12.77
CA PRO A 232 -8.87 -16.94 11.78
C PRO A 232 -8.69 -16.41 10.34
N THR A 233 -8.00 -15.27 10.18
CA THR A 233 -7.69 -14.65 8.89
C THR A 233 -6.28 -14.95 8.38
N THR A 234 -5.50 -15.77 9.09
CA THR A 234 -4.13 -16.13 8.69
C THR A 234 -4.18 -17.15 7.57
N CYS A 235 -3.82 -16.67 6.38
CA CYS A 235 -3.87 -17.49 5.17
C CYS A 235 -2.69 -18.46 5.09
N GLY A 236 -2.89 -19.59 4.39
CA GLY A 236 -1.85 -20.58 4.09
C GLY A 236 -0.47 -20.00 3.71
N PRO A 237 -0.38 -19.06 2.75
CA PRO A 237 0.91 -18.46 2.38
C PRO A 237 1.67 -17.76 3.53
N CYS A 238 0.96 -17.25 4.54
CA CYS A 238 1.61 -16.68 5.73
C CYS A 238 2.12 -17.78 6.67
N LEU A 239 1.41 -18.90 6.77
CA LEU A 239 1.85 -20.07 7.54
C LEU A 239 3.07 -20.72 6.87
N ASP A 240 3.03 -20.87 5.55
CA ASP A 240 4.17 -21.40 4.77
C ASP A 240 5.41 -20.53 4.93
N ALA A 241 5.24 -19.20 4.93
CA ALA A 241 6.31 -18.26 5.21
C ALA A 241 6.85 -18.37 6.65
N ALA A 242 5.98 -18.60 7.63
CA ALA A 242 6.40 -18.82 9.01
C ALA A 242 7.16 -20.15 9.17
N HIS A 243 6.68 -21.23 8.57
CA HIS A 243 7.32 -22.55 8.57
C HIS A 243 8.67 -22.54 7.82
N GLY A 244 8.78 -21.78 6.74
CA GLY A 244 10.02 -21.63 5.98
C GLY A 244 11.05 -20.72 6.64
N SER A 245 10.76 -20.16 7.82
CA SER A 245 11.74 -19.36 8.58
C SER A 245 12.81 -20.25 9.22
N PRO A 246 14.04 -19.74 9.44
CA PRO A 246 14.47 -18.36 9.20
C PRO A 246 14.91 -18.09 7.75
N TYR A 247 14.96 -16.80 7.40
CA TYR A 247 15.46 -16.30 6.11
C TYR A 247 16.68 -15.40 6.30
N LEU A 248 17.51 -15.25 5.26
CA LEU A 248 18.52 -14.19 5.24
C LEU A 248 17.85 -12.80 5.17
N PRO A 249 18.46 -11.76 5.75
CA PRO A 249 18.00 -10.38 5.59
C PRO A 249 17.83 -10.01 4.12
N LYS A 250 16.78 -9.23 3.84
CA LYS A 250 16.34 -8.83 2.49
C LYS A 250 15.88 -9.97 1.58
N GLN A 251 15.90 -11.22 2.05
CA GLN A 251 15.46 -12.40 1.31
C GLN A 251 14.17 -13.00 1.86
N GLY A 252 13.54 -13.85 1.06
CA GLY A 252 12.29 -14.51 1.42
C GLY A 252 11.06 -13.59 1.40
N PRO A 253 9.92 -14.09 1.90
CA PRO A 253 8.66 -13.38 1.86
C PRO A 253 8.60 -12.27 2.93
N PHE A 254 7.95 -11.15 2.57
CA PHE A 254 7.68 -10.05 3.49
C PHE A 254 6.20 -10.02 3.87
N PRO A 255 5.85 -9.66 5.11
CA PRO A 255 4.46 -9.46 5.49
C PRO A 255 3.77 -8.48 4.54
N GLY A 256 2.56 -8.82 4.11
CA GLY A 256 1.78 -8.03 3.14
C GLY A 256 2.03 -8.38 1.66
N THR A 257 3.16 -9.02 1.30
CA THR A 257 3.39 -9.46 -0.10
C THR A 257 2.81 -10.84 -0.39
N VAL A 258 2.89 -11.76 0.58
CA VAL A 258 2.39 -13.14 0.44
C VAL A 258 0.99 -13.34 1.03
N CYS A 259 0.57 -12.44 1.92
CA CYS A 259 -0.71 -12.57 2.60
C CYS A 259 -1.86 -12.42 1.60
N LYS A 260 -2.82 -13.36 1.61
CA LYS A 260 -4.07 -13.25 0.82
C LYS A 260 -4.90 -12.03 1.26
N GLY A 261 -4.86 -11.67 2.54
CA GLY A 261 -5.42 -10.42 3.07
C GLY A 261 -4.61 -9.17 2.73
N ARG A 262 -3.40 -9.33 2.18
CA ARG A 262 -2.48 -8.26 1.73
C ARG A 262 -2.34 -7.11 2.73
N GLY A 263 -2.99 -5.96 2.54
CA GLY A 263 -2.88 -4.83 3.49
C GLY A 263 -3.60 -5.05 4.83
N LEU A 264 -4.45 -6.08 4.94
CA LEU A 264 -5.01 -6.54 6.23
C LEU A 264 -4.05 -7.47 6.99
N CYS A 265 -2.87 -7.78 6.42
CA CYS A 265 -1.89 -8.64 7.04
C CYS A 265 -1.38 -8.04 8.36
N LYS A 266 -1.48 -8.82 9.44
CA LYS A 266 -0.91 -8.48 10.76
C LYS A 266 0.39 -9.24 11.06
N CYS A 267 0.84 -10.09 10.13
CA CYS A 267 2.09 -10.84 10.29
C CYS A 267 3.27 -9.89 10.49
N ARG A 268 4.27 -10.39 11.19
CA ARG A 268 5.49 -9.65 11.52
C ARG A 268 6.70 -10.34 10.91
N ARG A 269 7.79 -9.59 10.87
CA ARG A 269 9.10 -10.09 10.52
C ARG A 269 10.11 -9.45 11.45
N GLU A 270 10.87 -10.30 12.14
CA GLU A 270 11.79 -9.90 13.21
C GLU A 270 13.19 -10.37 12.88
N VAL A 271 14.17 -9.49 13.08
CA VAL A 271 15.58 -9.82 12.85
C VAL A 271 16.23 -10.16 14.18
N TYR A 272 16.98 -11.25 14.21
CA TYR A 272 17.67 -11.73 15.39
C TYR A 272 18.99 -12.41 15.00
N PHE A 273 19.90 -12.53 15.96
CA PHE A 273 21.18 -13.17 15.75
C PHE A 273 21.07 -14.69 15.98
N ASP A 274 21.45 -15.48 14.97
CA ASP A 274 21.55 -16.93 15.02
C ASP A 274 22.59 -17.42 14.00
N MET A 275 23.83 -17.56 14.48
CA MET A 275 24.97 -17.96 13.65
C MET A 275 24.80 -19.37 13.05
N LYS A 276 24.09 -20.27 13.74
CA LYS A 276 23.88 -21.64 13.23
C LYS A 276 22.93 -21.62 12.04
N ALA A 277 21.81 -20.92 12.17
CA ALA A 277 20.85 -20.75 11.09
C ALA A 277 21.48 -20.01 9.90
N TRP A 278 22.24 -18.94 10.16
CA TRP A 278 22.90 -18.17 9.11
C TRP A 278 23.86 -19.02 8.27
N LYS A 279 24.70 -19.85 8.92
CA LYS A 279 25.61 -20.76 8.22
C LYS A 279 24.85 -21.77 7.35
N ALA A 280 23.77 -22.35 7.87
CA ALA A 280 22.95 -23.30 7.13
C ALA A 280 22.27 -22.68 5.88
N LEU A 281 22.04 -21.37 5.87
CA LEU A 281 21.43 -20.65 4.75
C LEU A 281 22.45 -20.10 3.74
N THR A 282 23.75 -20.16 4.05
CA THR A 282 24.84 -19.57 3.23
C THR A 282 25.81 -20.58 2.64
N THR A 283 25.74 -21.84 3.06
CA THR A 283 26.33 -23.01 2.38
C THR A 283 25.45 -23.48 1.23
#